data_AF-A0A2G8SQT0-F1
#
_entry.id   AF-A0A2G8SQT0-F1
#
_cell.length_a   1.000
_cell.length_b   1.000
_cell.length_c   1.000
_cell.angle_alpha   90.00
_cell.angle_beta   90.00
_cell.angle_gamma   90.00
#
_symmetry.space_group_name_H-M   'P 1'
#
loop_
_entity.id
_entity.type
_entity.pdbx_description
1 polymer ?
#
loop_
_entity_poly.entity_id
_entity_poly.type
_entity_poly.pdbx_seq_one_letter_code
_entity_poly.pdbx_strand_id
1 'polypeptide(L)'
;MSTDWEKYGFASVARDPEVLFRDHPTASGPNPRQDLFTAEDFPLPATALVQEVRAFAQKELDEQTFNHSNRVFVYGSALVKTHFPQWKFNENAMAVETYALSCLLHDIGTAEKFLATTHMSFEFKGAIVARDLILGLGGPEPEADSVCDAIIRHQDIFVKGYEDRLRARGLLHACC
;
A
#
# COMPACT_ATOMS: atom_id res chain seq x y z
N MET A 1 20.03 4.61 15.27
CA MET A 1 18.60 4.24 15.19
C MET A 1 18.29 3.88 13.75
N SER A 2 17.46 2.88 13.49
CA SER A 2 17.14 2.46 12.12
C SER A 2 16.38 3.57 11.37
N THR A 3 16.68 3.78 10.09
CA THR A 3 15.95 4.71 9.19
C THR A 3 14.83 4.02 8.41
N ASP A 4 14.46 2.79 8.80
CA ASP A 4 13.40 1.99 8.15
C ASP A 4 12.05 2.71 8.09
N TRP A 5 11.76 3.58 9.07
CA TRP A 5 10.52 4.35 9.08
C TRP A 5 10.40 5.33 7.91
N GLU A 6 11.51 5.86 7.42
CA GLU A 6 11.55 6.72 6.23
C GLU A 6 11.34 5.90 4.97
N LYS A 7 11.91 4.69 4.91
CA LYS A 7 11.97 3.86 3.70
C LYS A 7 10.70 3.06 3.45
N TYR A 8 10.18 2.41 4.50
CA TYR A 8 9.10 1.43 4.38
C TYR A 8 7.79 1.97 4.96
N GLY A 9 7.72 3.26 5.22
CA GLY A 9 6.48 3.92 5.62
C GLY A 9 6.05 3.69 7.06
N PHE A 10 6.92 3.29 8.00
CA PHE A 10 6.56 3.16 9.44
C PHE A 10 6.40 4.51 10.17
N ALA A 11 5.68 5.45 9.57
CA ALA A 11 5.28 6.71 10.19
C ALA A 11 3.77 6.72 10.45
N SER A 12 3.36 7.19 11.63
CA SER A 12 1.95 7.23 12.02
C SER A 12 1.18 8.26 11.21
N VAL A 13 0.02 7.87 10.71
CA VAL A 13 -0.94 8.74 10.05
C VAL A 13 -2.33 8.46 10.61
N ALA A 14 -3.18 9.48 10.67
CA ALA A 14 -4.58 9.30 11.03
C ALA A 14 -5.25 8.38 9.99
N ARG A 15 -5.85 7.28 10.48
CA ARG A 15 -6.58 6.33 9.63
C ARG A 15 -7.89 6.92 9.09
N ASP A 16 -8.62 7.61 9.97
CA ASP A 16 -9.92 8.19 9.65
C ASP A 16 -9.74 9.32 8.61
N PRO A 17 -10.28 9.20 7.38
CA PRO A 17 -10.14 10.25 6.36
C PRO A 17 -10.68 11.61 6.82
N GLU A 18 -11.73 11.63 7.65
CA GLU A 18 -12.31 12.87 8.20
C GLU A 18 -11.40 13.53 9.24
N VAL A 19 -10.45 12.79 9.81
CA VAL A 19 -9.38 13.32 10.66
C VAL A 19 -8.17 13.69 9.82
N LEU A 20 -7.77 12.81 8.89
CA LEU A 20 -6.59 12.99 8.04
C LEU A 20 -6.70 14.23 7.14
N PHE A 21 -7.89 14.46 6.57
CA PHE A 21 -8.16 15.57 5.66
C PHE A 21 -8.81 16.77 6.34
N ARG A 22 -8.99 16.76 7.67
CA ARG A 22 -9.57 17.88 8.40
C ARG A 22 -8.73 19.14 8.21
N ASP A 23 -9.36 20.20 7.72
CA ASP A 23 -8.72 21.49 7.43
C ASP A 23 -7.52 21.37 6.46
N HIS A 24 -7.46 20.28 5.69
CA HIS A 24 -6.35 20.01 4.79
C HIS A 24 -6.33 21.03 3.64
N PRO A 25 -5.18 21.69 3.38
CA PRO A 25 -5.10 22.88 2.52
C PRO A 25 -5.52 22.62 1.07
N THR A 26 -5.42 21.37 0.63
CA THR A 26 -5.77 20.96 -0.75
C THR A 26 -6.97 20.04 -0.83
N ALA A 27 -7.55 19.60 0.30
CA ALA A 27 -8.68 18.66 0.30
C ALA A 27 -9.96 19.24 0.94
N SER A 28 -9.90 20.48 1.45
CA SER A 28 -11.04 21.18 2.06
C SER A 28 -11.74 22.12 1.08
N GLY A 29 -12.99 22.48 1.40
CA GLY A 29 -13.78 23.47 0.65
C GLY A 29 -14.62 22.87 -0.50
N PRO A 30 -15.35 23.72 -1.25
CA PRO A 30 -16.30 23.26 -2.27
C PRO A 30 -15.62 22.66 -3.51
N ASN A 31 -14.33 22.97 -3.73
CA ASN A 31 -13.55 22.47 -4.85
C ASN A 31 -12.18 22.00 -4.36
N PRO A 32 -12.07 20.78 -3.79
CA PRO A 32 -10.78 20.17 -3.47
C PRO A 32 -9.86 20.17 -4.69
N ARG A 33 -8.55 20.29 -4.46
CA ARG A 33 -7.54 20.31 -5.53
C ARG A 33 -7.57 18.98 -6.30
N GLN A 34 -7.65 19.07 -7.62
CA GLN A 34 -7.59 17.93 -8.53
C GLN A 34 -6.49 18.20 -9.56
N ASP A 35 -5.29 17.71 -9.28
CA ASP A 35 -4.20 17.79 -10.25
C ASP A 35 -4.45 16.81 -11.40
N LEU A 36 -4.18 17.25 -12.63
CA LEU A 36 -4.32 16.40 -13.82
C LEU A 36 -3.07 15.52 -13.95
N PHE A 37 -3.28 14.20 -13.93
CA PHE A 37 -2.27 13.19 -14.20
C PHE A 37 -2.77 12.15 -15.19
N THR A 38 -1.82 11.46 -15.78
CA THR A 38 -1.96 10.28 -16.62
C THR A 38 -1.36 9.07 -15.91
N ALA A 39 -1.67 7.85 -16.35
CA ALA A 39 -1.11 6.65 -15.72
C ALA A 39 0.42 6.59 -15.91
N GLU A 40 0.92 7.15 -17.01
CA GLU A 40 2.33 7.24 -17.36
C GLU A 40 3.14 8.12 -16.39
N ASP A 41 2.48 9.00 -15.62
CA ASP A 41 3.13 9.81 -14.58
C ASP A 41 3.56 8.98 -13.35
N PHE A 42 3.04 7.75 -13.23
CA PHE A 42 3.28 6.85 -12.09
C PHE A 42 3.69 5.46 -12.57
N PRO A 43 4.89 5.30 -13.16
CA PRO A 43 5.39 3.99 -13.54
C PRO A 43 5.67 3.14 -12.30
N LEU A 44 5.34 1.86 -12.37
CA LEU A 44 5.79 0.89 -11.35
C LEU A 44 7.32 0.88 -11.28
N PRO A 45 7.93 0.75 -10.09
CA PRO A 45 9.38 0.61 -9.96
C PRO A 45 9.91 -0.57 -10.76
N ALA A 46 11.04 -0.37 -11.44
CA ALA A 46 11.66 -1.37 -12.31
C ALA A 46 12.66 -2.29 -11.58
N THR A 47 12.48 -2.49 -10.27
CA THR A 47 13.36 -3.35 -9.48
C THR A 47 13.03 -4.82 -9.69
N ALA A 48 14.02 -5.68 -9.47
CA ALA A 48 13.85 -7.13 -9.63
C ALA A 48 12.72 -7.66 -8.74
N LEU A 49 12.63 -7.17 -7.49
CA LEU A 49 11.59 -7.58 -6.55
C LEU A 49 10.18 -7.24 -7.06
N VAL A 50 9.96 -6.00 -7.52
CA VAL A 50 8.64 -5.59 -8.06
C VAL A 50 8.30 -6.35 -9.35
N GLN A 51 9.27 -6.64 -10.20
CA GLN A 51 9.03 -7.43 -11.42
C GLN A 51 8.60 -8.86 -11.12
N GLU A 52 9.30 -9.54 -10.20
CA GLU A 52 8.95 -10.90 -9.76
C GLU A 52 7.58 -10.94 -9.06
N VAL A 53 7.31 -9.98 -8.18
CA VAL A 53 6.01 -9.86 -7.49
C VAL A 53 4.88 -9.56 -8.46
N ARG A 54 5.09 -8.68 -9.45
CA ARG A 54 4.10 -8.38 -10.49
C ARG A 54 3.80 -9.61 -11.34
N ALA A 55 4.83 -10.35 -11.76
CA ALA A 55 4.67 -11.59 -12.52
C ALA A 55 3.90 -12.65 -11.72
N PHE A 56 4.19 -12.76 -10.43
CA PHE A 56 3.44 -13.63 -9.52
C PHE A 56 1.97 -13.20 -9.40
N ALA A 57 1.70 -11.91 -9.12
CA ALA A 57 0.34 -11.40 -9.01
C ALA A 57 -0.47 -11.60 -10.31
N GLN A 58 0.12 -11.31 -11.47
CA GLN A 58 -0.52 -11.51 -12.77
C GLN A 58 -0.82 -12.98 -13.08
N LYS A 59 0.00 -13.90 -12.58
CA LYS A 59 -0.21 -15.34 -12.76
C LYS A 59 -1.33 -15.88 -11.88
N GLU A 60 -1.44 -15.39 -10.64
CA GLU A 60 -2.30 -16.00 -9.61
C GLU A 60 -3.67 -15.29 -9.50
N LEU A 61 -3.76 -14.01 -9.83
CA LEU A 61 -5.00 -13.24 -9.83
C LEU A 61 -5.73 -13.32 -11.17
N ASP A 62 -7.05 -13.15 -11.14
CA ASP A 62 -7.80 -12.87 -12.36
C ASP A 62 -7.47 -11.48 -12.91
N GLU A 63 -7.78 -11.27 -14.20
CA GLU A 63 -7.43 -10.02 -14.90
C GLU A 63 -8.05 -8.78 -14.25
N GLN A 64 -9.28 -8.86 -13.73
CA GLN A 64 -9.96 -7.70 -13.16
C GLN A 64 -9.31 -7.28 -11.83
N THR A 65 -8.99 -8.26 -10.98
CA THR A 65 -8.31 -8.03 -9.70
C THR A 65 -6.88 -7.55 -9.92
N PHE A 66 -6.14 -8.14 -10.86
CA PHE A 66 -4.80 -7.64 -11.22
C PHE A 66 -4.85 -6.20 -11.75
N ASN A 67 -5.79 -5.90 -12.65
CA ASN A 67 -5.97 -4.53 -13.16
C ASN A 67 -6.43 -3.56 -12.06
N HIS A 68 -7.22 -4.02 -11.09
CA HIS A 68 -7.58 -3.24 -9.90
C HIS A 68 -6.34 -2.84 -9.10
N SER A 69 -5.46 -3.79 -8.76
CA SER A 69 -4.19 -3.52 -8.08
C SER A 69 -3.35 -2.45 -8.78
N ASN A 70 -3.26 -2.50 -10.12
CA ASN A 70 -2.54 -1.50 -10.90
C ASN A 70 -3.21 -0.10 -10.80
N ARG A 71 -4.55 -0.03 -10.81
CA ARG A 71 -5.28 1.24 -10.62
C ARG A 71 -5.07 1.81 -9.21
N VAL A 72 -5.09 0.98 -8.18
CA VAL A 72 -4.84 1.40 -6.78
C VAL A 72 -3.48 2.09 -6.67
N PHE A 73 -2.43 1.48 -7.23
CA PHE A 73 -1.09 2.09 -7.25
C PHE A 73 -1.07 3.50 -7.87
N VAL A 74 -1.74 3.67 -9.03
CA VAL A 74 -1.83 4.97 -9.71
C VAL A 74 -2.62 5.98 -8.88
N TYR A 75 -3.78 5.58 -8.35
CA TYR A 75 -4.65 6.47 -7.57
C TYR A 75 -4.00 6.96 -6.28
N GLY A 76 -3.39 6.06 -5.51
CA GLY A 76 -2.70 6.46 -4.28
C GLY A 76 -1.47 7.32 -4.55
N SER A 77 -0.70 7.01 -5.59
CA SER A 77 0.45 7.84 -5.98
C SER A 77 0.03 9.26 -6.38
N ALA A 78 -1.06 9.40 -7.13
CA ALA A 78 -1.64 10.70 -7.49
C ALA A 78 -2.18 11.48 -6.27
N LEU A 79 -2.87 10.77 -5.37
CA LEU A 79 -3.43 11.35 -4.14
C LEU A 79 -2.31 11.88 -3.24
N VAL A 80 -1.27 11.08 -3.00
CA VAL A 80 -0.13 11.48 -2.17
C VAL A 80 0.64 12.63 -2.81
N LYS A 81 0.82 12.63 -4.15
CA LYS A 81 1.47 13.73 -4.87
C LYS A 81 0.73 15.06 -4.70
N THR A 82 -0.59 15.04 -4.74
CA THR A 82 -1.45 16.24 -4.66
C THR A 82 -1.62 16.73 -3.23
N HIS A 83 -1.89 15.81 -2.31
CA HIS A 83 -2.35 16.15 -0.97
C HIS A 83 -1.25 16.04 0.09
N PHE A 84 -0.26 15.16 -0.08
CA PHE A 84 0.78 14.97 0.92
C PHE A 84 2.22 15.15 0.39
N PRO A 85 2.55 16.26 -0.30
CA PRO A 85 3.90 16.48 -0.82
C PRO A 85 4.98 16.48 0.27
N GLN A 86 4.65 16.89 1.50
CA GLN A 86 5.54 16.87 2.66
C GLN A 86 6.00 15.47 3.07
N TRP A 87 5.28 14.42 2.64
CA TRP A 87 5.68 13.03 2.88
C TRP A 87 6.86 12.60 2.01
N LYS A 88 7.20 13.37 0.97
CA LYS A 88 8.29 13.06 0.02
C LYS A 88 8.20 11.65 -0.57
N PHE A 89 6.99 11.11 -0.67
CA PHE A 89 6.74 9.75 -1.15
C PHE A 89 7.33 9.53 -2.54
N ASN A 90 7.03 10.42 -3.50
CA ASN A 90 7.52 10.31 -4.88
C ASN A 90 9.04 10.53 -5.01
N GLU A 91 9.69 11.08 -3.99
CA GLU A 91 11.16 11.25 -3.96
C GLU A 91 11.87 10.05 -3.31
N ASN A 92 11.10 9.14 -2.71
CA ASN A 92 11.61 8.01 -1.96
C ASN A 92 11.32 6.70 -2.69
N ALA A 93 12.30 6.25 -3.47
CA ALA A 93 12.19 5.05 -4.28
C ALA A 93 11.79 3.79 -3.49
N MET A 94 12.25 3.66 -2.23
CA MET A 94 11.87 2.53 -1.39
C MET A 94 10.41 2.62 -0.94
N ALA A 95 9.94 3.82 -0.58
CA ALA A 95 8.53 3.98 -0.20
C ALA A 95 7.59 3.69 -1.37
N VAL A 96 7.97 4.09 -2.58
CA VAL A 96 7.21 3.78 -3.82
C VAL A 96 7.25 2.27 -4.11
N GLU A 97 8.41 1.62 -3.93
CA GLU A 97 8.53 0.15 -4.05
C GLU A 97 7.64 -0.58 -3.06
N THR A 98 7.72 -0.25 -1.77
CA THR A 98 6.87 -0.87 -0.73
C THR A 98 5.37 -0.64 -1.02
N TYR A 99 5.00 0.54 -1.53
CA TYR A 99 3.61 0.80 -1.95
C TYR A 99 3.19 -0.06 -3.14
N ALA A 100 4.06 -0.18 -4.15
CA ALA A 100 3.80 -1.01 -5.33
C ALA A 100 3.61 -2.48 -4.93
N LEU A 101 4.48 -3.02 -4.07
CA LEU A 101 4.38 -4.38 -3.54
C LEU A 101 3.06 -4.57 -2.77
N SER A 102 2.68 -3.60 -1.93
CA SER A 102 1.40 -3.63 -1.21
C SER A 102 0.21 -3.65 -2.16
N CYS A 103 0.17 -2.76 -3.16
CA CYS A 103 -0.92 -2.67 -4.13
C CYS A 103 -1.07 -3.95 -4.95
N LEU A 104 0.05 -4.50 -5.44
CA LEU A 104 0.08 -5.71 -6.26
C LEU A 104 -0.38 -6.96 -5.49
N LEU A 105 -0.26 -6.97 -4.16
CA LEU A 105 -0.51 -8.15 -3.32
C LEU A 105 -1.72 -8.01 -2.38
N HIS A 106 -2.34 -6.83 -2.21
CA HIS A 106 -3.39 -6.66 -1.20
C HIS A 106 -4.58 -7.61 -1.36
N ASP A 107 -4.94 -7.92 -2.59
CA ASP A 107 -6.00 -8.87 -2.92
C ASP A 107 -5.49 -10.29 -3.22
N ILE A 108 -4.22 -10.61 -2.98
CA ILE A 108 -3.68 -11.94 -3.32
C ILE A 108 -4.42 -13.07 -2.59
N GLY A 109 -4.98 -12.80 -1.41
CA GLY A 109 -5.81 -13.75 -0.67
C GLY A 109 -7.09 -14.16 -1.40
N THR A 110 -7.54 -13.40 -2.40
CA THR A 110 -8.73 -13.70 -3.22
C THR A 110 -8.47 -14.72 -4.33
N ALA A 111 -7.20 -14.95 -4.70
CA ALA A 111 -6.84 -15.92 -5.73
C ALA A 111 -7.34 -17.32 -5.37
N GLU A 112 -7.87 -18.06 -6.35
CA GLU A 112 -8.45 -19.40 -6.15
C GLU A 112 -7.49 -20.35 -5.39
N LYS A 113 -6.20 -20.27 -5.74
CA LYS A 113 -5.12 -21.03 -5.11
C LYS A 113 -5.01 -20.83 -3.60
N PHE A 114 -5.37 -19.65 -3.07
CA PHE A 114 -5.25 -19.33 -1.65
C PHE A 114 -6.58 -19.33 -0.94
N LEU A 115 -7.64 -18.82 -1.58
CA LEU A 115 -8.96 -18.63 -0.99
C LEU A 115 -9.56 -19.95 -0.47
N ALA A 116 -9.44 -21.04 -1.22
CA ALA A 116 -9.97 -22.36 -0.84
C ALA A 116 -9.10 -23.12 0.17
N THR A 117 -7.91 -22.62 0.52
CA THR A 117 -6.91 -23.37 1.31
C THR A 117 -6.88 -23.00 2.78
N THR A 118 -7.74 -22.08 3.21
CA THR A 118 -7.75 -21.55 4.57
C THR A 118 -9.15 -21.21 5.05
N HIS A 119 -9.32 -21.14 6.37
CA HIS A 119 -10.51 -20.57 7.01
C HIS A 119 -10.26 -19.16 7.56
N MET A 120 -9.07 -18.58 7.33
CA MET A 120 -8.78 -17.19 7.68
C MET A 120 -9.45 -16.24 6.69
N SER A 121 -9.75 -15.02 7.12
CA SER A 121 -10.14 -13.94 6.19
C SER A 121 -9.03 -13.71 5.15
N PHE A 122 -9.42 -13.29 3.95
CA PHE A 122 -8.51 -13.23 2.81
C PHE A 122 -7.40 -12.19 3.01
N GLU A 123 -7.64 -11.14 3.79
CA GLU A 123 -6.67 -10.10 4.15
C GLU A 123 -5.53 -10.71 4.96
N PHE A 124 -5.85 -11.54 5.96
CA PHE A 124 -4.83 -12.22 6.78
C PHE A 124 -4.06 -13.26 5.97
N LYS A 125 -4.76 -14.09 5.19
CA LYS A 125 -4.11 -15.10 4.35
C LYS A 125 -3.23 -14.44 3.29
N GLY A 126 -3.73 -13.39 2.65
CA GLY A 126 -3.03 -12.61 1.64
C GLY A 126 -1.78 -11.98 2.20
N ALA A 127 -1.85 -11.36 3.38
CA ALA A 127 -0.70 -10.77 4.04
C ALA A 127 0.40 -11.79 4.37
N ILE A 128 0.04 -12.98 4.85
CA ILE A 128 1.01 -14.07 5.09
C ILE A 128 1.68 -14.48 3.78
N VAL A 129 0.89 -14.70 2.71
CA VAL A 129 1.42 -15.05 1.38
C VAL A 129 2.36 -13.96 0.85
N ALA A 130 1.97 -12.69 0.98
CA ALA A 130 2.75 -11.56 0.52
C ALA A 130 4.09 -11.45 1.26
N ARG A 131 4.06 -11.56 2.60
CA ARG A 131 5.26 -11.52 3.44
C ARG A 131 6.23 -12.64 3.10
N ASP A 132 5.74 -13.87 3.03
CA ASP A 132 6.55 -15.04 2.72
C ASP A 132 7.15 -14.97 1.30
N LEU A 133 6.38 -14.46 0.33
CA LEU A 133 6.87 -14.23 -1.03
C LEU A 133 8.03 -13.22 -1.05
N ILE A 134 7.86 -12.05 -0.43
CA ILE A 134 8.89 -11.00 -0.43
C ILE A 134 10.17 -11.50 0.23
N LEU A 135 10.06 -12.17 1.38
CA LEU A 135 11.22 -12.76 2.06
C LEU A 135 11.88 -13.86 1.21
N GLY A 136 11.08 -14.71 0.57
CA GLY A 136 11.57 -15.78 -0.31
C GLY A 136 12.30 -15.26 -1.56
N LEU A 137 11.92 -14.07 -2.05
CA LEU A 137 12.59 -13.37 -3.14
C LEU A 137 13.82 -12.56 -2.69
N GLY A 138 14.18 -12.61 -1.40
CA GLY A 138 15.32 -11.89 -0.83
C GLY A 138 15.05 -10.42 -0.52
N GLY A 139 13.77 -10.02 -0.45
CA GLY A 139 13.36 -8.69 -0.03
C GLY A 139 13.71 -8.41 1.45
N PRO A 140 13.95 -7.15 1.84
CA PRO A 140 14.23 -6.79 3.23
C PRO A 140 13.08 -7.14 4.18
N GLU A 141 13.41 -7.69 5.36
CA GLU A 141 12.40 -8.02 6.37
C GLU A 141 11.52 -6.83 6.79
N PRO A 142 12.06 -5.61 7.03
CA PRO A 142 11.22 -4.46 7.35
C PRO A 142 10.24 -4.08 6.22
N GLU A 143 10.59 -4.34 4.97
CA GLU A 143 9.69 -4.10 3.84
C GLU A 143 8.57 -5.14 3.79
N ALA A 144 8.93 -6.42 3.92
CA ALA A 144 7.97 -7.51 3.98
C ALA A 144 6.98 -7.34 5.15
N ASP A 145 7.46 -6.88 6.31
CA ASP A 145 6.63 -6.58 7.47
C ASP A 145 5.70 -5.38 7.22
N SER A 146 6.17 -4.34 6.52
CA SER A 146 5.35 -3.18 6.16
C SER A 146 4.23 -3.57 5.19
N VAL A 147 4.56 -4.34 4.14
CA VAL A 147 3.57 -4.87 3.19
C VAL A 147 2.56 -5.76 3.91
N CYS A 148 3.01 -6.64 4.80
CA CYS A 148 2.13 -7.49 5.60
C CYS A 148 1.14 -6.67 6.44
N ASP A 149 1.64 -5.69 7.21
CA ASP A 149 0.80 -4.83 8.07
C ASP A 149 -0.22 -4.05 7.24
N ALA A 150 0.17 -3.56 6.05
CA ALA A 150 -0.71 -2.83 5.14
C ALA A 150 -1.85 -3.71 4.63
N ILE A 151 -1.52 -4.92 4.16
CA ILE A 151 -2.50 -5.86 3.61
C ILE A 151 -3.44 -6.35 4.71
N ILE A 152 -2.98 -6.61 5.93
CA ILE A 152 -3.89 -7.03 7.02
C ILE A 152 -5.00 -5.99 7.26
N ARG A 153 -4.70 -4.70 7.09
CA ARG A 153 -5.54 -3.60 7.57
C ARG A 153 -6.27 -2.83 6.47
N HIS A 154 -6.18 -3.28 5.22
CA HIS A 154 -6.76 -2.57 4.07
C HIS A 154 -8.30 -2.58 4.09
N GLN A 155 -8.94 -3.53 4.78
CA GLN A 155 -10.40 -3.56 4.98
C GLN A 155 -10.88 -3.13 6.37
N ASP A 156 -9.99 -2.62 7.25
CA ASP A 156 -10.35 -2.10 8.58
C ASP A 156 -11.11 -0.73 8.51
N ILE A 157 -11.91 -0.49 7.47
CA ILE A 157 -12.47 0.82 7.05
C ILE A 157 -13.48 1.44 8.03
N PHE A 158 -13.98 0.67 9.00
CA PHE A 158 -14.94 1.16 10.01
C PHE A 158 -14.33 1.46 11.38
N VAL A 159 -13.01 1.35 11.52
CA VAL A 159 -12.32 1.57 12.80
C VAL A 159 -11.98 3.05 12.97
N LYS A 160 -12.64 3.72 13.93
CA LYS A 160 -12.29 5.08 14.36
C LYS A 160 -11.12 5.02 15.34
N GLY A 161 -9.91 5.30 14.85
CA GLY A 161 -8.69 5.63 15.59
C GLY A 161 -8.38 4.82 16.86
N TYR A 162 -7.41 3.92 16.77
CA TYR A 162 -6.46 3.70 17.86
C TYR A 162 -5.18 4.46 17.49
N GLU A 163 -4.92 5.59 18.17
CA GLU A 163 -3.58 6.16 18.21
C GLU A 163 -2.74 5.22 19.07
N ASP A 164 -2.14 4.21 18.42
CA ASP A 164 -1.27 3.28 19.12
C ASP A 164 0.01 4.02 19.51
N ARG A 165 -0.02 4.61 20.71
CA ARG A 165 1.13 5.27 21.34
C ARG A 165 2.32 4.32 21.51
N LEU A 166 2.17 3.03 21.23
CA LEU A 166 3.23 2.05 21.37
C LEU A 166 4.01 1.74 20.10
N ARG A 167 3.51 1.89 18.86
CA ARG A 167 4.32 1.86 17.61
C ARG A 167 3.60 2.57 16.45
N ALA A 168 4.20 3.64 15.93
CA ALA A 168 3.76 4.35 14.73
C ALA A 168 3.79 3.43 13.48
N ARG A 169 2.67 3.28 12.77
CA ARG A 169 2.53 2.41 11.57
C ARG A 169 1.32 2.86 10.72
N GLY A 170 1.34 3.15 9.43
CA GLY A 170 2.38 3.43 8.45
C GLY A 170 1.74 4.26 7.32
N LEU A 171 2.50 5.13 6.62
CA LEU A 171 2.05 6.06 5.58
C LEU A 171 1.27 5.37 4.43
N LEU A 172 1.59 4.09 4.20
CA LEU A 172 1.11 3.29 3.06
C LEU A 172 -0.32 2.75 3.25
N HIS A 173 -0.83 2.76 4.48
CA HIS A 173 -2.13 2.17 4.81
C HIS A 173 -3.32 3.06 4.46
N ALA A 174 -3.08 4.35 4.24
CA ALA A 174 -4.16 5.31 3.96
C ALA A 174 -4.56 5.37 2.47
N CYS A 175 -3.83 4.66 1.60
CA CYS A 175 -3.98 4.75 0.14
C CYS A 175 -4.35 3.42 -0.54
N CYS A 176 -4.51 2.33 0.21
CA CYS A 176 -5.09 1.08 -0.29
C CYS A 176 -6.52 0.95 0.23
#